data_AF-A0A965UUA7-F1
#
_entry.id   AF-A0A965UUA7-F1
#
_cell.length_a   1.000
_cell.length_b   1.000
_cell.length_c   1.000
_cell.angle_alpha   90.00
_cell.angle_beta   90.00
_cell.angle_gamma   90.00
#
_symmetry.space_group_name_H-M   'P 1'
#
loop_
_entity.id
_entity.type
_entity.pdbx_description
1 polymer ?
#
loop_
_entity_poly.entity_id
_entity_poly.type
_entity_poly.pdbx_seq_one_letter_code
_entity_poly.pdbx_strand_id
1 'polypeptide(L)'
;MRKLKAALAFIRDQAWVEEPKWNEEDEKAWTAFLSTPTGKRLSLILLNLTIRQNSNAIGKKPEGLADACGYAKGFRGCVSTLESLATTKINSATTLNDGDESEA
;
A
#
# COMPACT_ATOMS: atom_id res chain seq x y z
N MET A 1 -15.91 -20.87 -25.34
CA MET A 1 -14.85 -21.90 -25.14
C MET A 1 -13.45 -21.33 -24.87
N ARG A 2 -12.99 -20.25 -25.54
CA ARG A 2 -11.63 -19.68 -25.35
C ARG A 2 -11.35 -19.17 -23.92
N LYS A 3 -12.31 -18.44 -23.33
CA LYS A 3 -12.19 -17.90 -21.96
C LYS A 3 -12.13 -19.00 -20.88
N LEU A 4 -12.88 -20.07 -21.07
CA LEU A 4 -12.92 -21.22 -20.16
C LEU A 4 -11.60 -22.00 -20.18
N LYS A 5 -11.01 -22.20 -21.37
CA LYS A 5 -9.67 -22.80 -21.50
C LYS A 5 -8.58 -21.94 -20.86
N ALA A 6 -8.66 -20.61 -21.00
CA ALA A 6 -7.73 -19.69 -20.36
C ALA A 6 -7.86 -19.71 -18.83
N ALA A 7 -9.08 -19.74 -18.29
CA ALA A 7 -9.32 -19.88 -16.85
C ALA A 7 -8.78 -21.21 -16.30
N LEU A 8 -8.99 -22.32 -17.00
CA LEU A 8 -8.44 -23.63 -16.63
C LEU A 8 -6.91 -23.65 -16.65
N ALA A 9 -6.28 -23.06 -17.68
CA ALA A 9 -4.82 -22.94 -17.74
C ALA A 9 -4.29 -22.07 -16.59
N PHE A 10 -4.95 -20.95 -16.29
CA PHE A 10 -4.57 -20.08 -15.18
C PHE A 10 -4.66 -20.80 -13.82
N ILE A 11 -5.76 -21.51 -13.55
CA ILE A 11 -5.93 -22.26 -12.29
C ILE A 11 -4.90 -23.38 -12.15
N ARG A 12 -4.56 -24.05 -13.26
CA ARG A 12 -3.58 -25.15 -13.25
C ARG A 12 -2.15 -24.67 -13.00
N ASP A 13 -1.80 -23.51 -13.56
CA ASP A 13 -0.43 -23.00 -13.54
C ASP A 13 -0.18 -22.02 -12.38
N GLN A 14 -1.23 -21.51 -11.71
CA GLN A 14 -1.10 -20.75 -10.47
C GLN A 14 -0.95 -21.69 -9.27
N ALA A 15 0.31 -21.90 -8.85
CA ALA A 15 0.59 -22.53 -7.57
C ALA A 15 0.01 -21.66 -6.45
N TRP A 16 -0.85 -22.24 -5.62
CA TRP A 16 -1.29 -21.59 -4.39
C TRP A 16 -0.07 -21.36 -3.50
N VAL A 17 0.28 -20.10 -3.27
CA VAL A 17 1.31 -19.75 -2.30
C VAL A 17 0.63 -19.64 -0.96
N GLU A 18 1.02 -20.49 -0.01
CA GLU A 18 0.56 -20.34 1.37
C GLU A 18 1.05 -18.99 1.91
N GLU A 19 0.11 -18.09 2.17
CA GLU A 19 0.42 -16.79 2.76
C GLU A 19 0.96 -17.01 4.17
N PRO A 20 2.15 -16.48 4.50
CA PRO A 20 2.67 -16.59 5.86
C PRO A 20 1.72 -15.90 6.82
N LYS A 21 1.46 -16.55 7.95
CA LYS A 21 0.64 -15.95 9.01
C LYS A 21 1.36 -14.74 9.58
N TRP A 22 0.68 -13.59 9.58
CA TRP A 22 1.11 -12.39 10.29
C TRP A 22 0.73 -12.53 11.77
N ASN A 23 1.72 -12.76 12.64
CA ASN A 23 1.46 -12.99 14.05
C ASN A 23 1.50 -11.67 14.83
N GLU A 24 1.03 -11.69 16.08
CA GLU A 24 1.04 -10.51 16.94
C GLU A 24 2.46 -9.98 17.21
N GLU A 25 3.45 -10.86 17.27
CA GLU A 25 4.86 -10.48 17.43
C GLU A 25 5.38 -9.71 16.23
N ASP A 26 4.98 -10.11 15.02
CA ASP A 26 5.36 -9.46 13.75
C ASP A 26 4.73 -8.07 13.68
N GLU A 27 3.45 -7.94 14.06
CA GLU A 27 2.76 -6.65 14.16
C GLU A 27 3.44 -5.71 15.16
N LYS A 28 3.78 -6.20 16.36
CA LYS A 28 4.46 -5.42 17.40
C LYS A 28 5.83 -4.95 16.93
N ALA A 29 6.62 -5.84 16.33
CA ALA A 29 7.94 -5.52 15.80
C ALA A 29 7.86 -4.49 14.66
N TRP A 30 6.91 -4.67 13.74
CA TRP A 30 6.68 -3.75 12.64
C TRP A 30 6.25 -2.37 13.11
N THR A 31 5.29 -2.31 14.03
CA THR A 31 4.81 -1.04 14.63
C THR A 31 5.92 -0.32 15.39
N ALA A 32 6.74 -1.06 16.15
CA ALA A 32 7.90 -0.51 16.85
C ALA A 32 8.94 0.05 15.87
N PHE A 33 9.25 -0.70 14.80
CA PHE A 33 10.16 -0.24 13.75
C PHE A 33 9.68 1.05 13.09
N LEU A 34 8.39 1.12 12.73
CA LEU A 34 7.79 2.30 12.10
C LEU A 34 7.85 3.55 12.99
N SER A 35 7.89 3.37 14.32
CA SER A 35 8.03 4.45 15.29
C SER A 35 9.45 5.03 15.38
N THR A 36 10.46 4.32 14.87
CA THR A 36 11.86 4.80 14.84
C THR A 36 12.05 5.93 13.82
N PRO A 37 13.13 6.74 13.93
CA PRO A 37 13.43 7.75 12.92
C PRO A 37 13.59 7.19 11.50
N THR A 38 14.17 5.98 11.38
CA THR A 38 14.31 5.27 10.10
C THR A 38 12.97 4.81 9.57
N GLY A 39 12.11 4.25 10.42
CA GLY A 39 10.75 3.85 10.06
C GLY A 39 9.90 5.02 9.58
N LYS A 40 9.94 6.16 10.28
CA LYS A 40 9.27 7.40 9.86
C LYS A 40 9.76 7.90 8.49
N ARG A 41 11.07 7.83 8.23
CA ARG A 41 11.63 8.16 6.90
C ARG A 41 11.11 7.21 5.82
N LEU A 42 11.04 5.91 6.09
CA LEU A 42 10.47 4.94 5.16
C LEU A 42 9.01 5.29 4.84
N SER A 43 8.19 5.57 5.86
CA SER A 43 6.78 5.95 5.69
C SER A 43 6.62 7.17 4.77
N LEU A 44 7.43 8.22 4.98
CA LEU A 44 7.44 9.41 4.11
C LEU A 44 7.91 9.11 2.69
N ILE A 45 8.87 8.20 2.50
CA ILE A 45 9.31 7.76 1.18
C ILE A 45 8.18 7.03 0.45
N LEU A 46 7.46 6.13 1.13
CA LEU A 46 6.32 5.39 0.60
C LEU A 46 5.15 6.32 0.23
N LEU A 47 4.85 7.30 1.08
CA LEU A 47 3.87 8.34 0.79
C LEU A 47 4.24 9.12 -0.47
N ASN A 48 5.49 9.60 -0.56
CA ASN A 48 5.99 10.33 -1.72
C ASN A 48 5.96 9.49 -3.00
N LEU A 49 6.26 8.19 -2.92
CA LEU A 49 6.13 7.28 -4.06
C LEU A 49 4.67 7.20 -4.54
N THR A 50 3.72 7.07 -3.62
CA THR A 50 2.28 7.01 -3.95
C THR A 50 1.83 8.31 -4.64
N ILE A 51 2.20 9.46 -4.09
CA ILE A 51 1.88 10.77 -4.68
C ILE A 51 2.49 10.90 -6.08
N ARG A 52 3.77 10.54 -6.25
CA ARG A 52 4.43 10.60 -7.57
C ARG A 52 3.74 9.74 -8.62
N GLN A 53 3.30 8.53 -8.26
CA GLN A 53 2.59 7.69 -9.22
C GLN A 53 1.20 8.22 -9.56
N ASN A 54 0.50 8.79 -8.58
CA ASN A 54 -0.78 9.47 -8.84
C ASN A 54 -0.59 10.68 -9.77
N SER A 55 0.41 11.52 -9.52
CA SER A 55 0.74 12.66 -10.38
C SER A 55 1.13 12.23 -11.78
N ASN A 56 1.93 11.16 -11.91
CA ASN A 56 2.30 10.59 -13.20
C ASN A 56 1.07 10.13 -13.99
N ALA A 57 0.11 9.46 -13.34
CA ALA A 57 -1.12 9.01 -13.98
C ALA A 57 -1.97 10.18 -14.50
N ILE A 58 -2.13 11.24 -13.70
CA ILE A 58 -2.89 12.45 -14.09
C ILE A 58 -2.26 13.14 -15.32
N GLY A 59 -0.93 13.06 -15.46
CA GLY A 59 -0.21 13.66 -16.59
C GLY A 59 -0.22 12.85 -17.89
N LYS A 60 -0.84 11.65 -17.93
CA LYS A 60 -0.83 10.81 -19.14
C LYS A 60 -1.93 11.18 -20.12
N LYS A 61 -1.60 11.01 -21.41
CA LYS A 61 -2.58 11.03 -22.51
C LYS A 61 -3.49 9.79 -22.44
N PRO A 62 -4.69 9.83 -23.06
CA PRO A 62 -5.68 8.75 -22.97
C PRO A 62 -5.13 7.36 -23.32
N GLU A 63 -4.19 7.25 -24.25
CA GLU A 63 -3.64 5.98 -24.72
C GLU A 63 -2.81 5.24 -23.67
N GLY A 64 -2.22 5.97 -22.70
CA GLY A 64 -1.40 5.40 -21.62
C GLY A 64 -2.01 5.57 -20.22
N LEU A 65 -3.21 6.14 -20.14
CA LEU A 65 -3.86 6.49 -18.87
C LEU A 65 -4.23 5.23 -18.09
N ALA A 66 -4.77 4.21 -18.74
CA ALA A 66 -5.21 2.98 -18.08
C ALA A 66 -4.06 2.26 -17.38
N ASP A 67 -2.92 2.12 -18.05
CA ASP A 67 -1.73 1.48 -17.50
C ASP A 67 -1.14 2.29 -16.34
N ALA A 68 -1.04 3.61 -16.49
CA ALA A 68 -0.52 4.48 -15.44
C ALA A 68 -1.44 4.52 -14.19
N CYS A 69 -2.76 4.53 -14.38
CA CYS A 69 -3.74 4.39 -13.30
C CYS A 69 -3.65 3.03 -12.62
N GLY A 70 -3.47 1.95 -13.39
CA GLY A 70 -3.28 0.60 -12.86
C GLY A 70 -2.02 0.53 -11.98
N TYR A 71 -0.91 1.10 -12.44
CA TYR A 71 0.33 1.18 -11.69
C TYR A 71 0.18 2.02 -10.40
N ALA A 72 -0.41 3.21 -10.50
CA ALA A 72 -0.65 4.07 -9.34
C ALA A 72 -1.55 3.38 -8.28
N LYS A 73 -2.61 2.69 -8.73
CA LYS A 73 -3.49 1.90 -7.86
C LYS A 73 -2.74 0.75 -7.20
N GLY A 74 -1.86 0.06 -7.94
CA GLY A 74 -1.01 -1.00 -7.40
C GLY A 74 -0.10 -0.50 -6.27
N PHE A 75 0.61 0.61 -6.49
CA PHE A 75 1.45 1.23 -5.45
C PHE A 75 0.66 1.61 -4.20
N ARG A 76 -0.51 2.24 -4.39
CA ARG A 76 -1.40 2.59 -3.27
C ARG A 76 -1.86 1.36 -2.51
N GLY A 77 -2.17 0.27 -3.22
CA GLY A 77 -2.52 -1.01 -2.61
C GLY A 77 -1.39 -1.57 -1.74
N CYS A 78 -0.17 -1.64 -2.29
CA CYS A 78 1.00 -2.14 -1.55
C CYS A 78 1.28 -1.31 -0.29
N VAL A 79 1.24 0.03 -0.38
CA VAL A 79 1.46 0.90 0.78
C VAL A 79 0.35 0.73 1.82
N SER A 80 -0.90 0.62 1.38
CA SER A 80 -2.04 0.36 2.27
C SER A 80 -1.94 -1.00 2.98
N THR A 81 -1.41 -2.03 2.30
CA THR A 81 -1.15 -3.34 2.93
C THR A 81 -0.11 -3.19 4.03
N LEU A 82 1.03 -2.55 3.76
CA LEU A 82 2.07 -2.33 4.77
C LEU A 82 1.57 -1.54 5.98
N GLU A 83 0.70 -0.55 5.76
CA GLU A 83 0.06 0.19 6.85
C GLU A 83 -0.95 -0.65 7.63
N SER A 84 -1.69 -1.55 6.98
CA SER A 84 -2.65 -2.42 7.65
C SER A 84 -2.00 -3.47 8.53
N LEU A 85 -0.72 -3.79 8.30
CA LEU A 85 0.07 -4.69 9.12
C LEU A 85 0.57 -4.03 10.42
N ALA A 86 0.44 -2.71 10.56
CA ALA A 86 0.82 -1.97 11.76
C ALA A 86 -0.41 -1.60 12.59
N THR A 87 -0.26 -1.60 13.92
CA THR A 87 -1.30 -1.13 14.84
C THR A 87 -1.55 0.38 14.66
N THR A 88 -0.50 1.15 14.37
CA THR A 88 -0.57 2.59 14.14
C THR A 88 -0.36 2.93 12.68
N LYS A 89 -1.38 3.52 12.04
CA LYS A 89 -1.30 3.95 10.64
C LYS A 89 -0.60 5.30 10.53
N ILE A 90 0.64 5.31 10.06
CA ILE A 90 1.47 6.52 10.01
C ILE A 90 1.12 7.43 8.82
N ASN A 91 0.66 6.88 7.68
CA ASN A 91 0.28 7.71 6.51
C ASN A 91 -1.22 7.76 6.24
N SER A 92 -2.05 7.21 7.13
CA SER A 92 -3.49 7.51 7.10
C SER A 92 -3.66 8.98 7.46
N ALA A 93 -4.33 9.72 6.59
CA ALA A 93 -4.39 11.18 6.56
C ALA A 93 -5.13 11.85 7.74
N THR A 94 -4.94 11.40 8.98
CA THR A 94 -5.73 11.88 10.13
C THR A 94 -4.99 12.06 11.46
N THR A 95 -3.68 11.88 11.56
CA THR A 95 -2.96 12.18 12.82
C THR A 95 -2.29 13.56 12.86
N LEU A 96 -2.49 14.40 11.83
CA LEU A 96 -1.99 15.77 11.79
C LEU A 96 -3.00 16.81 12.37
N ASN A 97 -4.11 16.41 12.98
CA ASN A 97 -5.12 17.37 13.46
C ASN A 97 -5.74 17.10 14.86
N ASP A 98 -5.23 16.13 15.64
CA ASP A 98 -5.77 15.85 16.98
C ASP A 98 -4.80 16.32 18.09
N GLY A 99 -4.48 17.62 18.11
CA GLY A 99 -3.65 18.19 19.16
C GLY A 99 -3.43 19.70 19.03
N ASP A 100 -4.47 20.49 19.28
CA ASP A 100 -4.39 21.75 20.05
C ASP A 100 -5.79 22.40 20.14
N GLU A 101 -6.67 21.80 20.96
CA GLU A 101 -7.75 22.53 21.64
C GLU A 101 -7.77 22.06 23.10
N SER A 102 -6.75 22.48 23.85
CA SER A 102 -6.84 22.53 25.31
C SER A 102 -6.95 23.99 25.71
N GLU A 103 -8.17 24.38 26.07
CA GLU A 103 -8.56 25.65 26.67
C GLU A 103 -7.60 26.07 27.80
N ALA A 104 -7.20 27.34 27.76
CA ALA A 104 -6.70 28.11 28.89
C ALA A 104 -7.32 29.51 28.84
#